data_AF-X1K4A4-F1
#
_entry.id   AF-X1K4A4-F1
#
_cell.length_a   1.000
_cell.length_b   1.000
_cell.length_c   1.000
_cell.angle_alpha   90.00
_cell.angle_beta   90.00
_cell.angle_gamma   90.00
#
_symmetry.space_group_name_H-M   'P 1'
#
loop_
_entity.id
_entity.type
_entity.pdbx_description
1 polymer ?
#
loop_
_entity_poly.entity_id
_entity_poly.type
_entity_poly.pdbx_seq_one_letter_code
_entity_poly.pdbx_strand_id
1 'polypeptide(L)'
;RINAKFSHQRLVELAKMDGAIILSKDIKKILYANTLLSPSQEIITKETGIRHKAAERTAKQANTIVIAVSERRNKISLYYKDASYELERSSEILRRAAETLQILEKQREIFNDALDNLNLQELRRVVTVNDVSGILQRLEIIKRISGVVRRYLIES
;
A
#
# COMPACT_ATOMS: atom_id res chain seq x y z
N ARG A 1 -10.63 -9.78 30.64
CA ARG A 1 -9.18 -9.96 30.93
C ARG A 1 -8.82 -11.40 30.59
N ILE A 2 -7.75 -11.65 29.83
CA ILE A 2 -7.39 -13.00 29.35
C ILE A 2 -6.04 -13.45 29.91
N ASN A 3 -5.03 -12.57 29.94
CA ASN A 3 -3.67 -12.85 30.42
C ASN A 3 -3.05 -14.12 29.80
N ALA A 4 -3.22 -14.31 28.50
CA ALA A 4 -2.70 -15.46 27.77
C ALA A 4 -1.36 -15.15 27.11
N LYS A 5 -0.53 -16.18 26.87
CA LYS A 5 0.66 -16.06 26.01
C LYS A 5 0.25 -15.63 24.60
N PHE A 6 1.03 -14.74 24.02
CA PHE A 6 0.85 -14.29 22.65
C PHE A 6 1.14 -15.43 21.65
N SER A 7 0.29 -15.56 20.65
CA SER A 7 0.56 -16.29 19.41
C SER A 7 -0.21 -15.64 18.26
N HIS A 8 0.33 -15.73 17.04
CA HIS A 8 -0.32 -15.18 15.84
C HIS A 8 -1.74 -15.73 15.67
N GLN A 9 -1.92 -17.04 15.81
CA GLN A 9 -3.23 -17.70 15.72
C GLN A 9 -4.22 -17.13 16.74
N ARG A 10 -3.80 -16.94 18.00
CA ARG A 10 -4.69 -16.41 19.05
C ARG A 10 -5.05 -14.94 18.79
N LEU A 11 -4.10 -14.15 18.30
CA LEU A 11 -4.37 -12.76 17.92
C LEU A 11 -5.42 -12.69 16.81
N VAL A 12 -5.28 -13.52 15.77
CA VAL A 12 -6.21 -13.57 14.63
C VAL A 12 -7.61 -13.99 15.08
N GLU A 13 -7.73 -15.01 15.92
CA GLU A 13 -9.05 -15.44 16.44
C GLU A 13 -9.72 -14.35 17.28
N LEU A 14 -8.96 -13.68 18.16
CA LEU A 14 -9.50 -12.61 19.00
C LEU A 14 -9.84 -11.35 18.19
N ALA A 15 -9.14 -11.10 17.08
CA ALA A 15 -9.38 -9.95 16.21
C ALA A 15 -10.69 -10.06 15.41
N LYS A 16 -11.31 -11.25 15.35
CA LYS A 16 -12.67 -11.45 14.79
C LYS A 16 -13.76 -10.87 15.70
N MET A 17 -13.45 -10.60 16.97
CA MET A 17 -14.39 -10.00 17.90
C MET A 17 -14.40 -8.48 17.77
N ASP A 18 -15.52 -7.84 18.12
CA ASP A 18 -15.59 -6.39 18.21
C ASP A 18 -14.72 -5.83 19.34
N GLY A 19 -14.32 -4.56 19.21
CA GLY A 19 -13.54 -3.85 20.21
C GLY A 19 -12.03 -3.92 19.99
N ALA A 20 -11.28 -3.82 21.08
CA ALA A 20 -9.83 -3.70 21.11
C ALA A 20 -9.16 -4.85 21.84
N ILE A 21 -7.92 -5.13 21.44
CA ILE A 21 -7.02 -6.10 22.05
C ILE A 21 -5.87 -5.33 22.69
N ILE A 22 -5.57 -5.63 23.96
CA ILE A 22 -4.48 -5.01 24.71
C ILE A 22 -3.39 -6.05 24.91
N LEU A 23 -2.20 -5.73 24.39
CA LEU A 23 -0.99 -6.53 24.56
C LEU A 23 -0.13 -5.96 25.68
N SER A 24 0.71 -6.83 26.23
CA SER A 24 1.82 -6.41 27.10
C SER A 24 2.86 -5.62 26.31
N LYS A 25 3.63 -4.76 27.00
CA LYS A 25 4.65 -3.90 26.37
C LYS A 25 5.74 -4.67 25.62
N ASP A 26 6.04 -5.89 26.06
CA ASP A 26 7.00 -6.80 25.43
C ASP A 26 6.35 -7.74 24.38
N ILE A 27 5.05 -7.57 24.11
CA ILE A 27 4.26 -8.33 23.12
C ILE A 27 4.18 -9.83 23.47
N LYS A 28 4.56 -10.26 24.69
CA LYS A 28 4.58 -11.69 25.05
C LYS A 28 3.23 -12.23 25.52
N LYS A 29 2.31 -11.33 25.90
CA LYS A 29 0.99 -11.67 26.44
C LYS A 29 -0.12 -10.81 25.87
N ILE A 30 -1.28 -11.43 25.67
CA ILE A 30 -2.57 -10.77 25.42
C ILE A 30 -3.25 -10.56 26.78
N LEU A 31 -3.32 -9.31 27.23
CA LEU A 31 -3.86 -8.94 28.54
C LEU A 31 -5.39 -8.88 28.50
N TYR A 32 -5.94 -8.28 27.45
CA TYR A 32 -7.37 -8.11 27.24
C TYR A 32 -7.73 -8.26 25.76
N ALA A 33 -8.96 -8.68 25.49
CA ALA A 33 -9.59 -8.65 24.17
C ALA A 33 -11.09 -8.35 24.36
N ASN A 34 -11.77 -7.97 23.27
CA ASN A 34 -13.15 -7.50 23.31
C ASN A 34 -13.35 -6.36 24.32
N THR A 35 -12.47 -5.37 24.26
CA THR A 35 -12.51 -4.20 25.16
C THR A 35 -12.86 -2.92 24.42
N LEU A 36 -13.65 -2.06 25.04
CA LEU A 36 -13.92 -0.73 24.50
C LEU A 36 -12.86 0.24 25.02
N LEU A 37 -12.15 0.90 24.11
CA LEU A 37 -11.27 2.01 24.46
C LEU A 37 -12.10 3.28 24.63
N SER A 38 -12.07 3.87 25.82
CA SER A 38 -12.80 5.09 26.16
C SER A 38 -11.84 6.22 26.58
N PRO A 39 -11.01 6.74 25.66
CA PRO A 39 -10.12 7.85 25.96
C PRO A 39 -10.90 9.18 26.11
N SER A 40 -10.27 10.17 26.75
CA SER A 40 -10.84 11.50 26.95
C SER A 40 -11.21 12.16 25.62
N GLN A 41 -12.41 12.75 25.57
CA GLN A 41 -12.89 13.45 24.38
C GLN A 41 -12.22 14.82 24.18
N GLU A 42 -11.59 15.36 25.22
CA GLU A 42 -10.86 16.63 25.20
C GLU A 42 -9.58 16.55 24.35
N ILE A 43 -9.06 15.33 24.12
CA ILE A 43 -7.87 15.13 23.30
C ILE A 43 -8.23 15.37 21.83
N ILE A 44 -7.55 16.34 21.23
CA ILE A 44 -7.71 16.73 19.83
C ILE A 44 -7.22 15.58 18.93
N THR A 45 -8.03 15.28 17.91
CA THR A 45 -7.79 14.23 16.92
C THR A 45 -8.04 14.79 15.53
N LYS A 46 -7.23 14.37 14.56
CA LYS A 46 -7.42 14.72 13.13
C LYS A 46 -8.21 13.65 12.37
N GLU A 47 -8.51 12.54 13.04
CA GLU A 47 -9.17 11.39 12.44
C GLU A 47 -10.69 11.58 12.35
N THR A 48 -11.30 10.96 11.34
CA THR A 48 -12.74 11.11 11.06
C THR A 48 -13.57 9.91 11.56
N GLY A 49 -13.01 8.70 11.59
CA GLY A 49 -13.71 7.48 12.00
C GLY A 49 -13.63 7.19 13.50
N ILE A 50 -14.70 6.66 14.11
CA ILE A 50 -14.77 6.36 15.56
C ILE A 50 -13.58 5.49 16.02
N ARG A 51 -13.26 4.43 15.26
CA ARG A 51 -12.11 3.55 15.55
C ARG A 51 -10.77 4.29 15.53
N HIS A 52 -10.54 5.14 14.53
CA HIS A 52 -9.31 5.91 14.39
C HIS A 52 -9.20 7.04 15.42
N LYS A 53 -10.31 7.73 15.71
CA LYS A 53 -10.39 8.72 16.80
C LYS A 53 -10.06 8.10 18.15
N ALA A 54 -10.65 6.94 18.46
CA ALA A 54 -10.36 6.22 19.69
C ALA A 54 -8.89 5.77 19.74
N ALA A 55 -8.33 5.30 18.62
CA ALA A 55 -6.94 4.88 18.55
C ALA A 55 -5.95 6.04 18.77
N GLU A 56 -6.10 7.16 18.04
CA GLU A 56 -5.23 8.33 18.17
C GLU A 56 -5.30 8.91 19.59
N ARG A 57 -6.51 9.07 20.15
CA ARG A 57 -6.69 9.59 21.51
C ARG A 57 -6.12 8.66 22.56
N THR A 58 -6.30 7.35 22.40
CA THR A 58 -5.70 6.35 23.31
C THR A 58 -4.18 6.40 23.25
N ALA A 59 -3.59 6.53 22.07
CA ALA A 59 -2.14 6.63 21.90
C ALA A 59 -1.56 7.86 22.61
N LYS A 60 -2.24 9.02 22.48
CA LYS A 60 -1.89 10.26 23.18
C LYS A 60 -2.04 10.13 24.69
N GLN A 61 -3.20 9.66 25.17
CA GLN A 61 -3.51 9.59 26.60
C GLN A 61 -2.65 8.58 27.35
N ALA A 62 -2.51 7.38 26.80
CA ALA A 62 -1.78 6.28 27.44
C ALA A 62 -0.28 6.29 27.10
N ASN A 63 0.17 7.24 26.27
CA ASN A 63 1.55 7.37 25.81
C ASN A 63 2.13 6.03 25.31
N THR A 64 1.33 5.33 24.51
CA THR A 64 1.62 3.98 24.01
C THR A 64 1.32 3.89 22.52
N ILE A 65 1.84 2.85 21.87
CA ILE A 65 1.53 2.56 20.48
C ILE A 65 0.12 1.98 20.41
N VAL A 66 -0.69 2.50 19.49
CA VAL A 66 -2.02 1.95 19.17
C VAL A 66 -2.11 1.71 17.67
N ILE A 67 -2.59 0.51 17.31
CA ILE A 67 -2.75 0.10 15.92
C ILE A 67 -4.24 0.02 15.60
N ALA A 68 -4.67 0.71 14.56
CA ALA A 68 -6.04 0.64 14.04
C ALA A 68 -6.04 -0.04 12.67
N VAL A 69 -6.84 -1.10 12.54
CA VAL A 69 -7.08 -1.76 11.26
C VAL A 69 -8.45 -1.33 10.72
N SER A 70 -8.46 -0.78 9.52
CA SER A 70 -9.68 -0.40 8.81
C SER A 70 -9.96 -1.41 7.71
N GLU A 71 -10.97 -2.25 7.90
CA GLU A 71 -11.41 -3.20 6.86
C GLU A 71 -11.96 -2.46 5.65
N ARG A 72 -12.88 -1.50 5.86
CA ARG A 72 -13.49 -0.71 4.77
C ARG A 72 -12.45 0.00 3.90
N ARG A 73 -11.39 0.54 4.50
CA ARG A 73 -10.34 1.25 3.75
C ARG A 73 -9.15 0.35 3.40
N ASN A 74 -9.17 -0.91 3.82
CA ASN A 74 -8.08 -1.87 3.68
C ASN A 74 -6.71 -1.36 4.19
N LYS A 75 -6.70 -0.53 5.25
CA LYS A 75 -5.52 0.21 5.73
C LYS A 75 -5.17 -0.16 7.17
N ILE A 76 -3.88 -0.10 7.51
CA ILE A 76 -3.38 -0.26 8.88
C ILE A 76 -2.74 1.08 9.27
N SER A 77 -3.21 1.68 10.35
CA SER A 77 -2.70 2.95 10.88
C SER A 77 -2.07 2.72 12.25
N LEU A 78 -0.89 3.30 12.46
CA LEU A 78 -0.15 3.28 13.71
C LEU A 78 -0.13 4.68 14.32
N TYR A 79 -0.45 4.78 15.61
CA TYR A 79 -0.49 6.02 16.36
C TYR A 79 0.46 5.94 17.55
N TYR A 80 1.25 6.99 17.76
CA TYR A 80 2.10 7.15 18.94
C TYR A 80 2.29 8.62 19.26
N LYS A 81 1.82 9.07 20.43
CA LYS A 81 1.76 10.51 20.78
C LYS A 81 1.06 11.29 19.67
N ASP A 82 1.72 12.32 19.13
CA ASP A 82 1.19 13.16 18.04
C ASP A 82 1.54 12.66 16.64
N ALA A 83 2.28 11.54 16.53
CA ALA A 83 2.62 10.93 15.26
C ALA A 83 1.57 9.90 14.83
N SER A 84 1.21 9.94 13.54
CA SER A 84 0.45 8.90 12.87
C SER A 84 1.20 8.44 11.62
N TYR A 85 1.17 7.13 11.37
CA TYR A 85 1.76 6.52 10.19
C TYR A 85 0.80 5.51 9.59
N GLU A 86 0.59 5.56 8.28
CA GLU A 86 -0.22 4.59 7.55
C GLU A 86 0.70 3.59 6.87
N LEU A 87 0.53 2.30 7.18
CA LEU A 87 1.25 1.23 6.52
C LEU A 87 0.63 0.99 5.14
N GLU A 88 1.38 1.31 4.10
CA GLU A 88 1.08 0.83 2.75
C GLU A 88 1.24 -0.69 2.71
N ARG A 89 0.24 -1.41 2.22
CA ARG A 89 0.33 -2.87 2.11
C ARG A 89 1.20 -3.23 0.90
N SER A 90 2.10 -4.19 1.05
CA SER A 90 2.86 -4.79 -0.07
C SER A 90 1.94 -5.27 -1.20
N SER A 91 0.69 -5.68 -0.89
CA SER A 91 -0.31 -6.04 -1.90
C SER A 91 -0.70 -4.89 -2.84
N GLU A 92 -0.70 -3.66 -2.35
CA GLU A 92 -1.00 -2.48 -3.17
C GLU A 92 0.18 -2.11 -4.08
N ILE A 93 1.41 -2.23 -3.55
CA ILE A 93 2.65 -2.09 -4.34
C ILE A 93 2.67 -3.14 -5.46
N LEU A 94 2.41 -4.41 -5.14
CA LEU A 94 2.34 -5.50 -6.11
C LEU A 94 1.22 -5.29 -7.15
N ARG A 95 0.05 -4.80 -6.73
CA ARG A 95 -1.06 -4.50 -7.65
C ARG A 95 -0.67 -3.40 -8.64
N ARG A 96 -0.09 -2.29 -8.16
CA ARG A 96 0.38 -1.19 -9.02
C ARG A 96 1.51 -1.65 -9.94
N ALA A 97 2.39 -2.53 -9.47
CA ALA A 97 3.43 -3.14 -10.29
C ALA A 97 2.83 -3.97 -11.43
N ALA A 98 1.85 -4.82 -11.14
CA ALA A 98 1.18 -5.66 -12.14
C ALA A 98 0.43 -4.81 -13.19
N GLU A 99 -0.31 -3.78 -12.76
CA GLU A 99 -0.98 -2.83 -13.67
C GLU A 99 0.04 -2.12 -14.58
N THR A 100 1.15 -1.65 -14.01
CA THR A 100 2.20 -0.95 -14.78
C THR A 100 2.91 -1.89 -15.75
N LEU A 101 3.10 -3.15 -15.38
CA LEU A 101 3.70 -4.19 -16.22
C LEU A 101 2.82 -4.50 -17.43
N GLN A 102 1.50 -4.61 -17.25
CA GLN A 102 0.57 -4.78 -18.38
C GLN A 102 0.64 -3.60 -19.36
N ILE A 103 0.77 -2.36 -18.86
CA ILE A 103 0.94 -1.19 -19.72
C ILE A 103 2.27 -1.28 -20.49
N LEU A 104 3.35 -1.70 -19.83
CA LEU A 104 4.65 -1.90 -20.49
C LEU A 104 4.58 -2.93 -21.61
N GLU A 105 3.93 -4.07 -21.37
CA GLU A 105 3.70 -5.11 -22.37
C GLU A 105 2.92 -4.57 -23.57
N LYS A 106 1.85 -3.80 -23.32
CA LYS A 106 1.07 -3.18 -24.39
C LYS A 106 1.86 -2.17 -25.20
N GLN A 107 2.70 -1.35 -24.55
CA GLN A 107 3.57 -0.40 -25.26
C GLN A 107 4.63 -1.14 -26.10
N ARG A 108 5.13 -2.28 -25.62
CA ARG A 108 6.06 -3.13 -26.39
C ARG A 108 5.40 -3.70 -27.64
N GLU A 109 4.16 -4.18 -27.55
CA GLU A 109 3.40 -4.63 -28.73
C GLU A 109 3.29 -3.52 -29.78
N ILE A 110 2.82 -2.34 -29.36
CA ILE A 110 2.65 -1.19 -30.26
C ILE A 110 3.99 -0.76 -30.87
N PHE A 111 5.09 -0.85 -30.11
CA PHE A 111 6.42 -0.56 -30.60
C PHE A 111 6.89 -1.57 -31.65
N ASN A 112 6.66 -2.86 -31.43
CA ASN A 112 6.98 -3.90 -32.41
C ASN A 112 6.18 -3.70 -33.70
N ASP A 113 4.88 -3.42 -33.61
CA ASP A 113 4.04 -3.11 -34.77
C ASP A 113 4.56 -1.88 -35.54
N ALA A 114 5.06 -0.87 -34.83
CA ALA A 114 5.67 0.31 -35.44
C ALA A 114 7.00 -0.01 -36.15
N LEU A 115 7.83 -0.88 -35.57
CA LEU A 115 9.07 -1.37 -36.21
C LEU A 115 8.77 -2.18 -37.47
N ASP A 116 7.78 -3.07 -37.44
CA ASP A 116 7.40 -3.88 -38.59
C ASP A 116 6.90 -2.99 -39.74
N ASN A 117 6.11 -1.96 -39.42
CA ASN A 117 5.67 -0.97 -40.40
C ASN A 117 6.84 -0.16 -40.99
N LEU A 118 7.80 0.26 -40.16
CA LEU A 118 8.99 0.96 -40.64
C LEU A 118 9.81 0.08 -41.59
N ASN A 119 9.98 -1.21 -41.26
CA ASN A 119 10.69 -2.16 -42.10
C ASN A 119 9.99 -2.33 -43.47
N LEU A 120 8.66 -2.39 -43.50
CA LEU A 120 7.89 -2.41 -44.75
C LEU A 120 8.07 -1.13 -45.58
N GLN A 121 8.10 0.04 -44.93
CA GLN A 121 8.37 1.32 -45.60
C GLN A 121 9.80 1.42 -46.11
N GLU A 122 10.77 0.84 -45.39
CA GLU A 122 12.18 0.80 -45.75
C GLU A 122 12.39 -0.03 -47.02
N LEU A 123 11.77 -1.22 -47.09
CA LEU A 123 11.76 -2.07 -48.28
C LEU A 123 11.18 -1.36 -49.50
N ARG A 124 10.16 -0.50 -49.28
CA ARG A 124 9.52 0.31 -50.32
C ARG A 124 10.26 1.61 -50.62
N ARG A 125 11.32 1.94 -49.87
CA ARG A 125 12.10 3.19 -49.96
C ARG A 125 11.25 4.46 -49.76
N VAL A 126 10.23 4.41 -48.91
CA VAL A 126 9.32 5.51 -48.61
C VAL A 126 9.36 5.97 -47.14
N VAL A 127 10.43 5.63 -46.42
CA VAL A 127 10.62 6.03 -45.01
C VAL A 127 10.74 7.53 -44.89
N THR A 128 10.05 8.10 -43.90
CA THR A 128 10.17 9.51 -43.53
C THR A 128 10.83 9.68 -42.16
N VAL A 129 11.33 10.89 -41.90
CA VAL A 129 11.86 11.27 -40.58
C VAL A 129 10.80 11.14 -39.48
N ASN A 130 9.51 11.31 -39.83
CA ASN A 130 8.41 11.16 -38.89
C ASN A 130 8.24 9.71 -38.43
N ASP A 131 8.45 8.73 -39.31
CA ASP A 131 8.37 7.31 -38.97
C ASP A 131 9.46 6.94 -37.94
N VAL A 132 10.70 7.38 -38.19
CA VAL A 132 11.84 7.19 -37.26
C VAL A 132 11.62 7.92 -35.94
N SER A 133 11.15 9.17 -35.98
CA SER A 133 10.84 9.96 -34.78
C SER A 133 9.75 9.29 -33.92
N GLY A 134 8.72 8.73 -34.55
CA GLY A 134 7.67 7.99 -33.87
C GLY A 134 8.18 6.75 -33.13
N ILE A 135 9.13 6.02 -33.73
CA ILE A 135 9.79 4.87 -33.08
C ILE A 135 10.61 5.32 -31.86
N LEU A 136 11.41 6.37 -31.99
CA LEU A 136 12.22 6.91 -30.89
C LEU A 136 11.35 7.38 -29.72
N GLN A 137 10.24 8.04 -30.01
CA GLN A 137 9.29 8.48 -28.97
C GLN A 137 8.72 7.29 -28.20
N ARG A 138 8.37 6.20 -28.88
CA ARG A 138 7.85 4.98 -28.23
C ARG A 138 8.91 4.27 -27.38
N LEU A 139 10.17 4.24 -27.83
CA LEU A 139 11.28 3.72 -27.02
C LEU A 139 11.43 4.48 -25.70
N GLU A 140 11.31 5.81 -25.72
CA GLU A 140 11.42 6.62 -24.52
C GLU A 140 10.25 6.37 -23.54
N ILE A 141 9.03 6.18 -24.06
CA ILE A 141 7.86 5.80 -23.26
C ILE A 141 8.10 4.45 -22.55
N ILE A 142 8.55 3.43 -23.30
CA ILE A 142 8.88 2.10 -22.75
C ILE A 142 9.95 2.21 -21.66
N LYS A 143 11.02 2.98 -21.91
CA LYS A 143 12.12 3.19 -20.97
C LYS A 143 11.64 3.84 -19.67
N ARG A 144 10.78 4.86 -19.76
CA ARG A 144 10.21 5.54 -18.59
C ARG A 144 9.34 4.60 -17.76
N ILE A 145 8.46 3.83 -18.40
CA ILE A 145 7.57 2.87 -17.72
C ILE A 145 8.39 1.75 -17.06
N SER A 146 9.41 1.22 -17.74
CA SER A 146 10.33 0.22 -17.18
C SER A 146 11.02 0.71 -15.91
N GLY A 147 11.43 1.98 -15.85
CA GLY A 147 12.00 2.58 -14.65
C GLY A 147 11.02 2.63 -13.46
N VAL A 148 9.73 2.85 -13.73
CA VAL A 148 8.68 2.83 -12.70
C VAL A 148 8.49 1.40 -12.15
N VAL A 149 8.40 0.40 -13.03
CA VAL A 149 8.28 -1.02 -12.62
C VAL A 149 9.45 -1.45 -11.75
N ARG A 150 10.68 -1.04 -12.11
CA ARG A 150 11.87 -1.35 -11.33
C ARG A 150 11.83 -0.77 -9.91
N ARG A 151 11.24 0.42 -9.72
CA ARG A 151 11.08 1.00 -8.37
C ARG A 151 10.10 0.19 -7.53
N TYR A 152 8.97 -0.21 -8.08
CA TYR A 152 8.02 -1.06 -7.36
C TYR A 152 8.62 -2.39 -6.91
N LEU A 153 9.53 -2.98 -7.71
CA LEU A 153 10.24 -4.21 -7.34
C LEU A 153 11.29 -4.03 -6.22
N ILE A 154 11.81 -2.82 -6.03
CA ILE A 154 12.78 -2.52 -4.96
C ILE A 154 12.04 -2.18 -3.65
N GLU A 155 10.86 -1.55 -3.76
CA GLU A 155 10.02 -1.19 -2.62
C GLU A 155 9.19 -2.36 -2.07
N SER A 156 9.02 -3.44 -2.84
CA SER A 156 8.28 -4.66 -2.48
C SER A 156 9.04 -5.62 -1.60
#